data_AF-A0A183H892-F1
#
_entry.id   AF-A0A183H892-F1
#
_cell.length_a   1.000
_cell.length_b   1.000
_cell.length_c   1.000
_cell.angle_alpha   90.00
_cell.angle_beta   90.00
_cell.angle_gamma   90.00
#
_symmetry.space_group_name_H-M   'P 1'
#
loop_
_entity.id
_entity.type
_entity.pdbx_description
1 polymer ?
#
loop_
_entity_poly.entity_id
_entity_poly.type
_entity_poly.pdbx_seq_one_letter_code
_entity_poly.pdbx_strand_id
1 'polypeptide(L)'
;VIYFYVQAVEGRFDEALTKIEDCEWTLKIRCQPLENAFLHMTIFTAYAQKNDASSDTISQQLNALAAARREFRRASAPLLEKNVLLIAAKLFDSCKRIDERDECAALFCSMEEQYLGQIDWTIL
;
A
#
# COMPACT_ATOMS: atom_id res chain seq x y z
N VAL A 1 -4.76 -8.98 -14.00
CA VAL A 1 -5.19 -8.27 -12.78
C VAL A 1 -5.93 -9.20 -11.83
N ILE A 2 -7.06 -9.79 -12.23
CA ILE A 2 -7.91 -10.61 -11.34
C ILE A 2 -7.18 -11.81 -10.68
N TYR A 3 -6.25 -12.47 -11.37
CA TYR A 3 -5.66 -13.72 -10.87
C TYR A 3 -4.81 -13.57 -9.59
N PHE A 4 -4.03 -12.50 -9.43
CA PHE A 4 -3.20 -12.33 -8.23
C PHE A 4 -4.02 -11.85 -7.03
N TYR A 5 -5.11 -11.12 -7.24
CA TYR A 5 -6.05 -10.77 -6.18
C TYR A 5 -6.67 -12.02 -5.56
N VAL A 6 -7.07 -12.99 -6.38
CA VAL A 6 -7.64 -14.25 -5.90
C VAL A 6 -6.64 -14.99 -5.01
N GLN A 7 -5.37 -15.07 -5.41
CA GLN A 7 -4.34 -15.69 -4.57
C GLN A 7 -4.08 -14.93 -3.27
N ALA A 8 -4.08 -13.60 -3.29
CA ALA A 8 -3.91 -12.79 -2.09
C ALA A 8 -5.09 -12.93 -1.12
N VAL A 9 -6.33 -12.96 -1.63
CA VAL A 9 -7.54 -13.19 -0.83
C VAL A 9 -7.57 -14.61 -0.25
N GLU A 10 -7.05 -15.59 -0.98
CA GLU A 10 -6.91 -16.97 -0.52
C GLU A 10 -5.70 -17.19 0.41
N GLY A 11 -4.95 -16.14 0.76
CA GLY A 11 -3.80 -16.22 1.66
C GLY A 11 -2.53 -16.82 1.05
N ARG A 12 -2.49 -17.03 -0.27
CA ARG A 12 -1.35 -17.58 -1.02
C ARG A 12 -0.39 -16.46 -1.45
N PHE A 13 0.19 -15.78 -0.46
CA PHE A 13 0.95 -14.54 -0.66
C PHE A 13 2.26 -14.72 -1.44
N ASP A 14 2.99 -15.82 -1.24
CA ASP A 14 4.22 -16.07 -2.00
C ASP A 14 3.92 -16.31 -3.49
N GLU A 15 2.89 -17.08 -3.81
CA GLU A 15 2.46 -17.29 -5.19
C GLU A 15 1.97 -15.98 -5.84
N ALA A 16 1.26 -15.15 -5.06
CA ALA A 16 0.81 -13.85 -5.52
C ALA A 16 2.00 -12.93 -5.86
N LEU A 17 3.03 -12.88 -5.00
CA LEU A 17 4.24 -12.09 -5.23
C LEU A 17 4.98 -12.56 -6.49
N THR A 18 5.21 -13.86 -6.65
CA THR A 18 5.86 -14.40 -7.86
C THR A 18 5.12 -14.00 -9.13
N LYS A 19 3.78 -14.12 -9.14
CA LYS A 19 2.99 -13.71 -10.31
C LYS A 19 2.98 -12.21 -10.55
N ILE A 20 3.04 -11.41 -9.50
CA ILE A 20 3.17 -9.95 -9.61
C ILE A 20 4.51 -9.59 -10.23
N GLU A 21 5.60 -10.21 -9.80
CA GLU A 21 6.94 -10.02 -10.37
C GLU A 21 6.98 -10.42 -11.85
N ASP A 22 6.42 -11.58 -12.21
CA ASP A 22 6.34 -12.06 -13.59
C ASP A 22 5.53 -11.12 -14.50
N CYS A 23 4.55 -10.41 -13.94
CA CYS A 23 3.65 -9.53 -14.68
C CYS A 23 3.96 -8.04 -14.52
N GLU A 24 5.00 -7.67 -13.77
CA GLU A 24 5.18 -6.31 -13.23
C GLU A 24 5.18 -5.25 -14.34
N TRP A 25 5.91 -5.53 -15.42
CA TRP A 25 6.02 -4.62 -16.58
C TRP A 25 4.67 -4.39 -17.28
N THR A 26 3.91 -5.46 -17.50
CA THR A 26 2.59 -5.38 -18.15
C THR A 26 1.59 -4.62 -17.28
N LEU A 27 1.63 -4.83 -15.96
CA LEU A 27 0.76 -4.16 -15.01
C LEU A 27 1.06 -2.67 -14.96
N LYS A 28 2.33 -2.28 -14.80
CA LYS A 28 2.74 -0.86 -14.73
C LYS A 28 2.37 -0.05 -15.98
N ILE A 29 2.36 -0.68 -17.17
CA ILE A 29 2.10 0.03 -18.44
C ILE A 29 0.61 0.08 -18.78
N ARG A 30 -0.15 -0.97 -18.47
CA ARG A 30 -1.54 -1.10 -18.95
C ARG A 30 -2.61 -0.78 -17.92
N CYS A 31 -2.27 -0.83 -16.63
CA CYS A 31 -3.24 -0.58 -15.57
C CYS A 31 -3.43 0.92 -15.32
N GLN A 32 -4.67 1.28 -14.99
CA GLN A 32 -5.02 2.64 -14.55
C GLN A 32 -4.36 2.94 -13.19
N PRO A 33 -4.15 4.22 -12.84
CA PRO A 33 -3.53 4.59 -11.57
C PRO A 33 -4.20 3.93 -10.35
N LEU A 34 -5.53 3.83 -10.33
CA LEU A 34 -6.24 3.18 -9.23
C LEU A 34 -5.91 1.69 -9.10
N GLU A 35 -5.85 0.97 -10.22
CA GLU A 35 -5.49 -0.45 -10.26
C GLU A 35 -4.04 -0.68 -9.81
N ASN A 36 -3.12 0.21 -10.24
CA ASN A 36 -1.73 0.20 -9.80
C ASN A 36 -1.60 0.48 -8.30
N ALA A 37 -2.43 1.37 -7.75
CA ALA A 37 -2.44 1.64 -6.31
C ALA A 37 -2.83 0.39 -5.52
N PHE A 38 -3.89 -0.30 -5.91
CA PHE A 38 -4.30 -1.54 -5.25
C PHE A 38 -3.31 -2.70 -5.47
N LEU A 39 -2.63 -2.76 -6.62
CA LEU A 39 -1.51 -3.69 -6.82
C LEU A 39 -0.44 -3.48 -5.75
N HIS A 40 -0.04 -2.22 -5.50
CA HIS A 40 0.93 -1.92 -4.46
C HIS A 40 0.42 -2.22 -3.04
N MET A 41 -0.87 -2.03 -2.76
CA MET A 41 -1.48 -2.47 -1.50
C MET A 41 -1.45 -3.99 -1.33
N THR A 42 -1.62 -4.73 -2.41
CA THR A 42 -1.52 -6.21 -2.43
C THR A 42 -0.10 -6.64 -2.11
N ILE A 43 0.91 -6.00 -2.71
CA ILE A 43 2.33 -6.24 -2.42
C ILE A 43 2.63 -5.96 -0.94
N PHE A 44 2.17 -4.82 -0.41
CA PHE A 44 2.30 -4.48 1.00
C PHE A 44 1.72 -5.59 1.89
N THR A 45 0.51 -6.05 1.59
CA THR A 45 -0.19 -7.09 2.37
C THR A 45 0.56 -8.41 2.34
N ALA A 46 1.06 -8.81 1.17
CA ALA A 46 1.85 -10.03 1.03
C ALA A 46 3.12 -9.99 1.90
N TYR A 47 3.82 -8.86 1.92
CA TYR A 47 5.00 -8.68 2.78
C TYR A 47 4.65 -8.53 4.26
N ALA A 48 3.50 -7.95 4.61
CA ALA A 48 3.04 -7.87 6.00
C ALA A 48 2.64 -9.24 6.58
N GLN A 49 2.26 -10.19 5.72
CA GLN A 49 1.89 -11.55 6.11
C GLN A 49 3.07 -12.51 6.18
N LYS A 50 4.22 -12.13 5.61
CA LYS A 50 5.48 -12.80 5.92
C LYS A 50 5.76 -12.50 7.39
N ASN A 51 5.70 -13.51 8.26
CA ASN A 51 6.05 -13.44 9.69
C ASN A 51 7.56 -13.17 9.92
N ASP A 52 8.19 -12.43 9.00
CA ASP A 52 9.58 -12.02 9.01
C ASP A 52 9.63 -10.51 9.23
N ALA A 53 10.05 -10.11 10.43
CA ALA A 53 10.25 -8.71 10.79
C ALA A 53 11.64 -8.18 10.39
N SER A 54 12.28 -8.81 9.39
CA SER A 54 13.56 -8.36 8.85
C SER A 54 13.47 -6.92 8.31
N SER A 55 14.61 -6.22 8.39
CA SER A 55 14.73 -4.86 7.86
C SER A 55 14.39 -4.79 6.37
N ASP A 56 14.67 -5.85 5.61
CA ASP A 56 14.38 -5.94 4.19
C ASP A 56 12.87 -6.03 3.93
N THR A 57 12.16 -6.88 4.69
CA THR A 57 10.70 -7.01 4.59
C THR A 57 9.99 -5.70 4.95
N ILE A 58 10.44 -5.02 6.01
CA ILE A 58 9.91 -3.70 6.39
C ILE A 58 10.16 -2.67 5.29
N SER A 59 11.36 -2.68 4.69
CA SER A 59 11.69 -1.77 3.58
C SER A 59 10.79 -2.02 2.36
N GLN A 60 10.48 -3.29 2.06
CA GLN A 60 9.56 -3.66 0.98
C GLN A 60 8.13 -3.20 1.27
N GLN A 61 7.65 -3.35 2.51
CA GLN A 61 6.34 -2.84 2.93
C GLN A 61 6.26 -1.31 2.77
N LEU A 62 7.27 -0.58 3.24
CA LEU A 62 7.31 0.89 3.13
C LEU A 62 7.38 1.37 1.68
N ASN A 63 8.19 0.71 0.84
CA ASN A 63 8.26 1.01 -0.59
C ASN A 63 6.92 0.78 -1.29
N ALA A 64 6.22 -0.31 -0.95
CA ALA A 64 4.91 -0.61 -1.47
C ALA A 64 3.88 0.45 -1.06
N LEU A 65 3.86 0.88 0.21
CA LEU A 65 2.97 1.94 0.69
C LEU A 65 3.25 3.29 0.01
N ALA A 66 4.53 3.67 -0.17
CA ALA A 66 4.90 4.89 -0.87
C ALA A 66 4.43 4.89 -2.34
N ALA A 67 4.55 3.74 -3.02
CA ALA A 67 4.06 3.56 -4.38
C ALA A 67 2.52 3.61 -4.45
N ALA A 68 1.83 2.91 -3.54
CA ALA A 68 0.37 2.94 -3.45
C ALA A 68 -0.17 4.36 -3.25
N ARG A 69 0.42 5.11 -2.30
CA ARG A 69 0.08 6.51 -2.03
C ARG A 69 0.18 7.38 -3.28
N ARG A 70 1.29 7.27 -4.02
CA ARG A 70 1.52 8.03 -5.26
C ARG A 70 0.44 7.73 -6.30
N GLU A 71 0.09 6.46 -6.48
CA GLU A 71 -0.90 6.06 -7.47
C GLU A 71 -2.34 6.41 -7.04
N PHE A 72 -2.71 6.34 -5.75
CA PHE A 72 -4.00 6.86 -5.26
C PHE A 72 -4.13 8.37 -5.47
N ARG A 73 -3.04 9.12 -5.26
CA ARG A 73 -3.00 10.56 -5.57
C ARG A 73 -3.24 10.81 -7.06
N ARG A 74 -2.58 10.05 -7.94
CA ARG A 74 -2.78 10.12 -9.41
C ARG A 74 -4.18 9.72 -9.84
N ALA A 75 -4.82 8.81 -9.10
CA ALA A 75 -6.20 8.38 -9.32
C ALA A 75 -7.24 9.35 -8.72
N SER A 76 -6.81 10.43 -8.05
CA SER A 76 -7.69 11.35 -7.31
C SER A 76 -8.57 10.62 -6.29
N ALA A 77 -7.98 9.67 -5.54
CA ALA A 77 -8.63 8.88 -4.51
C ALA A 77 -8.16 9.28 -3.10
N PRO A 78 -8.53 10.48 -2.60
CA PRO A 78 -7.94 11.07 -1.39
C PRO A 78 -8.22 10.27 -0.11
N LEU A 79 -9.39 9.64 0.02
CA LEU A 79 -9.72 8.83 1.20
C LEU A 79 -8.85 7.57 1.27
N LEU A 80 -8.53 6.96 0.13
CA LEU A 80 -7.63 5.81 0.06
C LEU A 80 -6.17 6.25 0.31
N GLU A 81 -5.76 7.40 -0.22
CA GLU A 81 -4.46 8.00 0.09
C GLU A 81 -4.30 8.28 1.60
N LYS A 82 -5.33 8.81 2.27
CA LYS A 82 -5.34 9.00 3.74
C LYS A 82 -5.17 7.67 4.49
N ASN A 83 -5.84 6.61 4.03
CA ASN A 83 -5.69 5.30 4.65
C ASN A 83 -4.24 4.80 4.55
N VAL A 84 -3.60 4.95 3.39
CA VAL A 84 -2.18 4.60 3.22
C VAL A 84 -1.27 5.38 4.16
N LEU A 85 -1.52 6.68 4.36
CA LEU A 85 -0.76 7.49 5.32
C LEU A 85 -0.90 6.98 6.77
N LEU A 86 -2.10 6.57 7.17
CA LEU A 86 -2.35 5.99 8.49
C LEU A 86 -1.59 4.66 8.68
N ILE A 87 -1.59 3.79 7.66
CA ILE A 87 -0.87 2.51 7.69
C ILE A 87 0.65 2.76 7.75
N ALA A 88 1.16 3.67 6.91
CA ALA A 88 2.58 4.03 6.89
C ALA A 88 3.03 4.60 8.23
N ALA A 89 2.25 5.50 8.83
CA ALA A 89 2.55 6.07 10.15
C ALA A 89 2.68 4.98 11.23
N LYS A 90 1.76 4.00 11.26
CA LYS A 90 1.84 2.86 12.20
C LYS A 90 3.09 2.02 11.99
N LEU A 91 3.46 1.77 10.72
CA LEU A 91 4.66 1.00 10.41
C LEU A 91 5.93 1.77 10.81
N PHE A 92 6.02 3.07 10.50
CA PHE A 92 7.13 3.92 10.94
C PHE A 92 7.25 3.98 12.47
N ASP A 93 6.14 4.11 13.19
CA ASP A 93 6.12 4.09 14.66
C ASP A 93 6.67 2.76 15.22
N SER A 94 6.26 1.63 14.63
CA SER A 94 6.78 0.30 15.01
C SER A 94 8.30 0.17 14.78
N CYS A 95 8.84 0.89 13.80
CA CYS A 95 10.27 0.95 13.49
C CYS A 95 11.02 2.05 14.26
N LYS A 96 10.35 2.79 15.15
CA LYS A 96 10.90 3.97 15.87
C LYS A 96 11.42 5.07 14.95
N ARG A 97 10.83 5.18 13.75
CA ARG A 97 11.12 6.19 12.72
C ARG A 97 10.18 7.38 12.91
N ILE A 98 10.49 8.19 13.93
CA ILE A 98 9.60 9.24 14.45
C ILE A 98 9.39 10.35 13.43
N ASP A 99 10.44 10.78 12.74
CA ASP A 99 10.38 11.90 11.80
C ASP A 99 9.44 11.55 10.63
N GLU A 100 9.58 10.36 10.03
CA GLU A 100 8.75 9.92 8.92
C GLU A 100 7.30 9.63 9.33
N ARG A 101 7.09 9.18 10.57
CA ARG A 101 5.75 9.05 11.16
C ARG A 101 5.09 10.43 11.26
N ASP A 102 5.82 11.43 11.75
CA ASP A 102 5.29 12.78 11.96
C ASP A 102 5.02 13.48 10.62
N GLU A 103 5.84 13.25 9.59
CA GLU A 103 5.54 13.65 8.22
C GLU A 103 4.23 13.04 7.71
N CYS A 104 3.99 11.74 7.95
CA CYS A 104 2.72 11.10 7.59
C CYS A 104 1.54 11.72 8.33
N ALA A 105 1.69 12.03 9.62
CA ALA A 105 0.67 12.67 10.43
C ALA A 105 0.34 14.09 9.94
N ALA A 106 1.35 14.90 9.62
CA ALA A 106 1.15 16.24 9.08
C ALA A 106 0.38 16.22 7.75
N LEU A 107 0.77 15.31 6.85
CA LEU A 107 0.06 15.10 5.58
C LEU A 107 -1.38 14.63 5.81
N PHE A 108 -1.60 13.67 6.72
CA PHE A 108 -2.94 13.20 7.05
C PHE A 108 -3.83 14.34 7.57
N CYS A 109 -3.34 15.15 8.50
CA CYS A 109 -4.08 16.30 9.05
C CYS A 109 -4.47 17.28 7.95
N SER A 110 -3.53 17.65 7.06
CA SER A 110 -3.83 18.54 5.93
C SER A 110 -4.90 17.98 4.98
N MET A 111 -4.96 16.66 4.82
CA MET A 111 -5.98 16.00 4.00
C MET A 111 -7.32 15.89 4.72
N GLU A 112 -7.34 15.75 6.05
CA GLU A 112 -8.56 15.70 6.86
C GLU A 112 -9.35 17.01 6.77
N GLU A 113 -8.66 18.16 6.71
CA GLU A 113 -9.27 19.48 6.52
C GLU A 113 -9.99 19.62 5.17
N GLN A 114 -9.53 18.89 4.14
CA GLN A 114 -10.06 18.98 2.77
C GLN A 114 -11.05 17.87 2.42
N TYR A 115 -10.83 16.67 2.97
CA TYR A 115 -11.56 15.46 2.64
C TYR A 115 -12.01 14.78 3.92
N LEU A 116 -13.23 15.12 4.35
CA LEU A 116 -13.86 14.55 5.53
C LEU A 116 -14.18 13.07 5.30
N GLY A 117 -13.95 12.25 6.32
CA GLY A 117 -14.35 10.85 6.35
C GLY A 117 -13.21 9.86 6.22
N GLN A 118 -13.57 8.59 6.33
CA GLN A 118 -12.64 7.45 6.33
C GLN A 118 -13.17 6.36 5.41
N ILE A 119 -12.26 5.66 4.74
CA ILE A 119 -12.58 4.47 3.96
C ILE A 119 -11.67 3.34 4.44
N ASP A 120 -12.25 2.16 4.57
CA ASP A 120 -11.48 0.94 4.77
C ASP A 120 -11.30 0.26 3.42
N TRP A 121 -10.05 0.04 3.01
CA TRP A 121 -9.74 -0.64 1.75
C TRP A 121 -9.82 -2.17 1.89
N THR A 122 -9.83 -2.71 3.12
CA THR A 122 -9.89 -4.16 3.37
C THR A 122 -11.21 -4.81 2.93
N ILE A 123 -12.18 -3.99 2.53
CA ILE A 123 -13.53 -4.40 2.08
C ILE A 123 -13.64 -4.38 0.54
N LEU A 124 -12.62 -3.87 -0.18
CA LEU A 124 -12.57 -3.77 -1.64
C LEU A 124 -11.78 -4.93 -2.27
#